data_AF-A0A2J0L3L3-F1
#
_entry.id   AF-A0A2J0L3L3-F1
#
_cell.length_a   1.000
_cell.length_b   1.000
_cell.length_c   1.000
_cell.angle_alpha   90.00
_cell.angle_beta   90.00
_cell.angle_gamma   90.00
#
_symmetry.space_group_name_H-M   'P 1'
#
loop_
_entity.id
_entity.type
_entity.pdbx_description
1 polymer ?
#
loop_
_entity_poly.entity_id
_entity_poly.type
_entity_poly.pdbx_seq_one_letter_code
_entity_poly.pdbx_strand_id
1 'polypeptide(L)'
;MNTYYKNIAAQIRKDIVMMHAKANSSHIGSAFSCVDLLVALYFDVIKTHSKNKKRVDEDKFILSKGHAVSALYATLAQKGVFSKNLLKRYCINGTRLPGHATRNAVKGLDVSTGSLGHGLSVGAGMALAAKHD
;
A
#
# COMPACT_ATOMS: atom_id res chain seq x y z
N MET A 1 6.81 -13.33 16.29
CA MET A 1 6.80 -13.01 14.84
C MET A 1 7.94 -13.75 14.17
N ASN A 2 7.62 -14.63 13.22
CA ASN A 2 8.56 -15.44 12.42
C ASN A 2 9.70 -14.55 11.85
N THR A 3 10.94 -15.03 11.86
CA THR A 3 12.13 -14.35 11.31
C THR A 3 11.92 -13.87 9.87
N TYR A 4 11.17 -14.63 9.08
CA TYR A 4 10.77 -14.26 7.72
C TYR A 4 10.05 -12.89 7.67
N TYR A 5 9.00 -12.72 8.47
CA TYR A 5 8.23 -11.48 8.50
C TYR A 5 9.02 -10.30 9.06
N LYS A 6 9.90 -10.54 10.05
CA LYS A 6 10.80 -9.50 10.58
C LYS A 6 11.75 -8.97 9.51
N ASN A 7 12.33 -9.85 8.69
CA ASN A 7 13.24 -9.46 7.61
C ASN A 7 12.52 -8.64 6.53
N ILE A 8 11.30 -9.04 6.16
CA ILE A 8 10.45 -8.29 5.22
C ILE A 8 10.14 -6.90 5.77
N ALA A 9 9.72 -6.82 7.04
CA ALA A 9 9.37 -5.56 7.68
C ALA A 9 10.59 -4.62 7.79
N ALA A 10 11.78 -5.16 8.08
CA ALA A 10 13.03 -4.40 8.09
C ALA A 10 13.38 -3.86 6.69
N GLN A 11 13.23 -4.68 5.64
CA GLN A 11 13.47 -4.25 4.27
C GLN A 11 12.49 -3.15 3.83
N ILE A 12 11.21 -3.27 4.19
CA ILE A 12 10.20 -2.24 3.91
C ILE A 12 10.56 -0.92 4.61
N ARG A 13 10.96 -0.96 5.89
CA ARG A 13 11.41 0.25 6.61
C ARG A 13 12.62 0.90 5.95
N LYS A 14 13.60 0.10 5.50
CA LYS A 14 14.75 0.60 4.73
C LYS A 14 14.30 1.30 3.44
N ASP A 15 13.39 0.68 2.68
CA ASP A 15 12.88 1.24 1.44
C ASP A 15 12.13 2.58 1.69
N ILE A 16 11.33 2.66 2.77
CA ILE A 16 10.66 3.91 3.19
C ILE A 16 11.68 5.02 3.51
N VAL A 17 12.73 4.75 4.28
CA VAL A 17 13.78 5.75 4.59
C VAL A 17 14.38 6.30 3.30
N MET A 18 14.74 5.42 2.35
CA MET A 18 15.32 5.82 1.08
C MET A 18 14.35 6.64 0.22
N MET A 19 13.07 6.27 0.21
CA MET A 19 12.02 7.04 -0.48
C MET A 19 11.89 8.45 0.09
N HIS A 20 11.75 8.58 1.41
CA HIS A 20 11.57 9.87 2.08
C HIS A 20 12.82 10.77 1.95
N ALA A 21 14.02 10.22 2.12
CA ALA A 21 15.27 10.95 1.98
C ALA A 21 15.43 11.52 0.56
N LYS A 22 15.09 10.72 -0.46
CA LYS A 22 15.21 11.16 -1.86
C LYS A 22 14.13 12.17 -2.27
N ALA A 23 12.92 11.99 -1.77
CA ALA A 23 11.78 12.85 -2.10
C ALA A 23 11.71 14.14 -1.27
N ASN A 24 12.55 14.28 -0.23
CA ASN A 24 12.42 15.30 0.81
C ASN A 24 10.99 15.37 1.39
N SER A 25 10.39 14.21 1.67
CA SER A 25 8.99 14.07 2.06
C SER A 25 8.83 13.89 3.57
N SER A 26 7.87 14.59 4.18
CA SER A 26 7.38 14.36 5.54
C SER A 26 6.51 13.09 5.62
N HIS A 27 6.14 12.61 6.82
CA HIS A 27 5.28 11.44 7.10
C HIS A 27 5.95 10.06 7.26
N ILE A 28 7.27 9.99 7.47
CA ILE A 28 7.96 8.72 7.76
C ILE A 28 7.40 7.98 8.99
N GLY A 29 7.08 8.70 10.07
CA GLY A 29 6.50 8.10 11.28
C GLY A 29 5.13 7.45 11.01
N SER A 30 4.30 8.09 10.17
CA SER A 30 3.00 7.55 9.77
C SER A 30 3.17 6.23 9.00
N ALA A 31 4.12 6.17 8.07
CA ALA A 31 4.46 4.97 7.32
C ALA A 31 4.98 3.84 8.22
N PHE A 32 5.94 4.15 9.11
CA PHE A 32 6.55 3.17 10.02
C PHE A 32 5.53 2.53 10.96
N SER A 33 4.54 3.30 11.42
CA SER A 33 3.51 2.83 12.36
C SER A 33 2.66 1.67 11.87
N CYS A 34 2.59 1.40 10.55
CA CYS A 34 1.81 0.30 10.00
C CYS A 34 2.62 -0.77 9.27
N VAL A 35 3.96 -0.73 9.28
CA VAL A 35 4.74 -1.69 8.49
C VAL A 35 4.43 -3.13 8.90
N ASP A 36 4.44 -3.46 10.19
CA ASP A 36 4.22 -4.85 10.62
C ASP A 36 2.79 -5.32 10.33
N LEU A 37 1.80 -4.42 10.43
CA LEU A 37 0.41 -4.69 10.04
C LEU A 37 0.30 -4.96 8.54
N LEU A 38 0.93 -4.14 7.70
CA LEU A 38 0.93 -4.34 6.25
C LEU A 38 1.65 -5.64 5.88
N VAL A 39 2.72 -6.01 6.58
CA VAL A 39 3.41 -7.29 6.37
C VAL A 39 2.50 -8.46 6.72
N ALA A 40 1.86 -8.45 7.88
CA ALA A 40 0.92 -9.50 8.26
C ALA A 40 -0.22 -9.61 7.22
N LEU A 41 -0.81 -8.48 6.83
CA LEU A 41 -1.91 -8.46 5.87
C LEU A 41 -1.49 -8.97 4.49
N TYR A 42 -0.45 -8.40 3.86
CA TYR A 42 -0.11 -8.74 2.47
C TYR A 42 0.67 -10.05 2.29
N PHE A 43 1.29 -10.56 3.35
CA PHE A 43 2.07 -11.80 3.27
C PHE A 43 1.36 -13.02 3.86
N ASP A 44 0.25 -12.84 4.58
CA ASP A 44 -0.44 -13.96 5.25
C ASP A 44 -1.98 -13.92 5.06
N VAL A 45 -2.62 -12.75 5.12
CA VAL A 45 -4.09 -12.65 5.19
C VAL A 45 -4.76 -12.36 3.84
N ILE A 46 -4.32 -11.30 3.14
CA ILE A 46 -4.97 -10.78 1.94
C ILE A 46 -4.75 -11.72 0.76
N LYS A 47 -5.85 -12.17 0.16
CA LYS A 47 -5.88 -12.94 -1.08
C LYS A 47 -5.87 -12.01 -2.29
N THR A 48 -4.69 -11.78 -2.88
CA THR A 48 -4.54 -11.05 -4.15
C THR A 48 -4.19 -12.01 -5.28
N HIS A 49 -4.95 -12.04 -6.38
CA HIS A 49 -4.64 -12.91 -7.52
C HIS A 49 -3.70 -12.21 -8.52
N SER A 50 -2.58 -12.87 -8.81
CA SER A 50 -1.52 -12.31 -9.66
C SER A 50 -1.90 -12.24 -11.15
N LYS A 51 -2.85 -13.06 -11.63
CA LYS A 51 -3.11 -13.26 -13.07
C LYS A 51 -4.60 -13.38 -13.41
N ASN A 52 -5.12 -12.39 -14.16
CA ASN A 52 -6.23 -12.42 -15.14
C ASN A 52 -7.54 -13.21 -14.90
N LYS A 53 -7.79 -13.84 -13.75
CA LYS A 53 -9.12 -14.37 -13.42
C LYS A 53 -9.96 -13.31 -12.73
N LYS A 54 -11.23 -13.20 -13.12
CA LYS A 54 -12.20 -12.24 -12.58
C LYS A 54 -12.33 -12.35 -11.05
N ARG A 55 -11.60 -11.49 -10.34
CA ARG A 55 -11.94 -10.53 -9.27
C ARG A 55 -12.99 -10.79 -8.18
N VAL A 56 -13.88 -11.78 -8.26
CA VAL A 56 -15.02 -11.87 -7.32
C VAL A 56 -14.54 -12.14 -5.89
N ASP A 57 -13.43 -12.86 -5.73
CA ASP A 57 -12.96 -13.31 -4.41
C ASP A 57 -11.71 -12.55 -3.92
N GLU A 58 -11.31 -11.47 -4.60
CA GLU A 58 -10.12 -10.70 -4.21
C GLU A 58 -10.43 -9.76 -3.05
N ASP A 59 -9.64 -9.87 -1.98
CA ASP A 59 -9.72 -8.95 -0.85
C ASP A 59 -9.43 -7.51 -1.29
N LYS A 60 -10.26 -6.59 -0.81
CA LYS A 60 -10.08 -5.15 -1.02
C LYS A 60 -9.35 -4.53 0.16
N PHE A 61 -8.26 -3.85 -0.14
CA PHE A 61 -7.49 -3.10 0.86
C PHE A 61 -7.63 -1.59 0.63
N ILE A 62 -7.98 -0.84 1.67
CA ILE A 62 -8.07 0.62 1.64
C ILE A 62 -7.14 1.19 2.70
N LEU A 63 -6.14 1.95 2.26
CA LEU A 63 -5.31 2.73 3.17
C LEU A 63 -5.99 4.06 3.50
N SER A 64 -6.91 4.07 4.45
CA SER A 64 -7.63 5.30 4.85
C SER A 64 -6.68 6.39 5.36
N LYS A 65 -5.57 6.02 6.02
CA LYS A 65 -4.46 6.92 6.34
C LYS A 65 -3.55 7.18 5.13
N GLY A 66 -4.04 7.94 4.16
CA GLY A 66 -3.38 8.16 2.87
C GLY A 66 -1.94 8.68 2.95
N HIS A 67 -1.57 9.44 3.99
CA HIS A 67 -0.20 9.93 4.21
C HIS A 67 0.83 8.81 4.51
N ALA A 68 0.38 7.59 4.86
CA ALA A 68 1.26 6.45 5.10
C ALA A 68 1.58 5.64 3.84
N VAL A 69 1.23 6.16 2.64
CA VAL A 69 1.30 5.41 1.38
C VAL A 69 2.69 4.89 1.04
N SER A 70 3.77 5.54 1.50
CA SER A 70 5.12 5.04 1.28
C SER A 70 5.32 3.63 1.83
N ALA A 71 4.69 3.29 2.97
CA ALA A 71 4.70 1.94 3.51
C ALA A 71 3.94 0.95 2.62
N LEU A 72 2.79 1.35 2.08
CA LEU A 72 2.02 0.51 1.16
C LEU A 72 2.79 0.27 -0.15
N TYR A 73 3.37 1.31 -0.75
CA TYR A 73 4.18 1.18 -1.95
C TYR A 73 5.37 0.24 -1.73
N ALA A 74 6.12 0.41 -0.64
CA ALA A 74 7.23 -0.46 -0.29
C ALA A 74 6.77 -1.92 -0.06
N THR A 75 5.62 -2.11 0.60
CA THR A 75 5.01 -3.44 0.81
C THR A 75 4.64 -4.12 -0.50
N LEU A 76 3.94 -3.41 -1.41
CA LEU A 76 3.53 -3.93 -2.71
C LEU A 76 4.75 -4.22 -3.61
N ALA A 77 5.79 -3.38 -3.57
CA ALA A 77 7.03 -3.64 -4.27
C ALA A 77 7.77 -4.87 -3.72
N GLN A 78 7.79 -5.04 -2.39
CA GLN A 78 8.34 -6.24 -1.74
C GLN A 78 7.55 -7.51 -2.07
N LYS A 79 6.23 -7.40 -2.26
CA LYS A 79 5.35 -8.49 -2.73
C LYS A 79 5.51 -8.78 -4.24
N GLY A 80 6.24 -7.95 -4.98
CA GLY A 80 6.49 -8.12 -6.41
C GLY A 80 5.37 -7.60 -7.32
N VAL A 81 4.49 -6.72 -6.81
CA VAL A 81 3.39 -6.12 -7.60
C VAL A 81 3.93 -5.18 -8.70
N PHE A 82 5.07 -4.54 -8.44
CA PHE A 82 5.82 -3.74 -9.40
C PHE A 82 7.30 -3.72 -9.03
N SER A 83 8.17 -3.29 -9.94
CA SER A 83 9.62 -3.23 -9.70
C SER A 83 9.97 -2.27 -8.56
N LYS A 84 10.78 -2.74 -7.61
CA LYS A 84 11.35 -1.90 -6.53
C LYS A 84 12.06 -0.64 -7.03
N ASN A 85 12.61 -0.65 -8.26
CA ASN A 85 13.23 0.54 -8.83
C ASN A 85 12.27 1.72 -8.96
N LEU A 86 10.96 1.47 -9.09
CA LEU A 86 9.95 2.53 -9.15
C LEU A 86 9.86 3.31 -7.83
N LEU A 87 10.21 2.74 -6.67
CA LEU A 87 10.22 3.44 -5.39
C LEU A 87 11.16 4.65 -5.40
N LYS A 88 12.22 4.63 -6.22
CA LYS A 88 13.15 5.75 -6.44
C LYS A 88 12.48 6.96 -7.14
N ARG A 89 11.23 6.82 -7.56
CA ARG A 89 10.40 7.84 -8.23
C ARG A 89 9.27 8.36 -7.33
N TYR A 90 9.24 7.97 -6.05
CA TYR A 90 8.30 8.49 -5.06
C TYR A 90 8.31 10.03 -4.99
N CYS A 91 7.13 10.64 -5.04
CA CYS A 91 6.89 12.09 -5.02
C CYS A 91 7.65 12.88 -6.10
N ILE A 92 8.00 12.26 -7.22
CA ILE A 92 8.57 12.96 -8.37
C ILE A 92 7.45 13.30 -9.35
N ASN A 93 7.37 14.56 -9.78
CA ASN A 93 6.38 15.03 -10.75
C ASN A 93 6.42 14.22 -12.06
N GLY A 94 5.26 13.96 -12.65
CA GLY A 94 5.13 13.18 -13.88
C GLY A 94 5.37 11.66 -13.70
N THR A 95 5.46 11.17 -12.46
CA THR A 95 5.66 9.75 -12.17
C THR A 95 4.44 9.12 -11.48
N ARG A 96 4.53 7.82 -11.19
CA ARG A 96 3.40 7.00 -10.75
C ARG A 96 3.18 6.93 -9.23
N LEU A 97 4.08 7.48 -8.41
CA LEU A 97 4.05 7.29 -6.95
C LEU A 97 3.83 8.62 -6.20
N PRO A 98 2.59 9.15 -6.16
CA PRO A 98 2.26 10.37 -5.42
C PRO A 98 2.34 10.16 -3.90
N GLY A 99 2.50 11.26 -3.15
CA GLY A 99 2.65 11.26 -1.68
C GLY A 99 1.40 10.90 -0.88
N HIS A 100 0.26 10.73 -1.55
CA HIS A 100 -0.97 10.19 -0.97
C HIS A 100 -1.41 8.97 -1.79
N ALA A 101 -2.10 8.03 -1.15
CA ALA A 101 -2.67 6.89 -1.85
C ALA A 101 -3.60 7.39 -2.96
N THR A 102 -3.27 7.08 -4.19
CA THR A 102 -4.00 7.54 -5.37
C THR A 102 -4.44 6.32 -6.16
N ARG A 103 -5.72 6.26 -6.50
CA ARG A 103 -6.30 5.20 -7.31
C ARG A 103 -5.48 5.02 -8.59
N ASN A 104 -5.18 3.78 -8.95
CA ASN A 104 -4.42 3.40 -10.15
C ASN A 104 -2.94 3.86 -10.19
N ALA A 105 -2.41 4.50 -9.14
CA ALA A 105 -0.98 4.81 -9.04
C ALA A 105 -0.14 3.54 -9.29
N VAL A 106 -0.50 2.46 -8.59
CA VAL A 106 -0.01 1.09 -8.83
C VAL A 106 -1.19 0.10 -8.77
N LYS A 107 -0.98 -1.12 -9.28
CA LYS A 107 -1.98 -2.19 -9.19
C LYS A 107 -2.31 -2.47 -7.72
N GLY A 108 -3.60 -2.59 -7.40
CA GLY A 108 -4.08 -2.84 -6.04
C GLY A 108 -4.46 -1.59 -5.23
N LEU A 109 -4.30 -0.38 -5.79
CA LEU A 109 -4.86 0.85 -5.21
C LEU A 109 -6.18 1.18 -5.89
N ASP A 110 -7.27 0.73 -5.28
CA ASP A 110 -8.63 0.91 -5.82
C ASP A 110 -9.27 2.25 -5.42
N VAL A 111 -8.76 2.89 -4.36
CA VAL A 111 -9.33 4.11 -3.77
C VAL A 111 -8.24 5.16 -3.58
N SER A 112 -8.50 6.40 -4.00
CA SER A 112 -7.68 7.55 -3.63
C SER A 112 -8.04 7.99 -2.22
N THR A 113 -7.06 8.18 -1.35
CA THR A 113 -7.24 8.68 0.03
C THR A 113 -6.26 9.80 0.32
N GLY A 114 -6.46 10.50 1.44
CA GLY A 114 -5.60 11.62 1.86
C GLY A 114 -6.38 12.63 2.70
N SER A 115 -7.67 12.81 2.39
CA SER A 115 -8.61 13.41 3.33
C SER A 115 -8.98 12.36 4.39
N LEU A 116 -8.77 12.69 5.66
CA LEU A 116 -8.92 11.74 6.75
C LEU A 116 -10.38 11.32 6.93
N GLY A 117 -10.60 10.04 7.28
CA GLY A 117 -11.92 9.51 7.65
C GLY A 117 -12.74 8.93 6.51
N HIS A 118 -12.66 9.48 5.28
CA HIS A 118 -13.55 9.03 4.20
C HIS A 118 -13.30 7.58 3.75
N GLY A 119 -12.10 7.04 3.98
CA GLY A 119 -11.75 5.69 3.54
C GLY A 119 -12.61 4.60 4.21
N LEU A 120 -13.06 4.85 5.44
CA LEU A 120 -13.95 3.94 6.16
C LEU A 120 -15.32 3.84 5.48
N SER A 121 -15.92 4.98 5.13
CA SER A 121 -17.23 5.03 4.47
C SER A 121 -17.18 4.40 3.07
N VAL A 122 -16.09 4.63 2.33
CA VAL A 122 -15.85 3.94 1.04
C VAL A 122 -15.75 2.42 1.25
N GLY A 123 -15.01 1.98 2.26
CA GLY A 123 -14.87 0.56 2.60
C GLY A 123 -16.21 -0.10 2.96
N ALA A 124 -17.05 0.59 3.74
CA ALA A 124 -18.39 0.11 4.07
C ALA A 124 -19.27 -0.06 2.82
N GLY A 125 -19.23 0.91 1.89
CA GLY A 125 -19.94 0.81 0.61
C GLY A 125 -19.43 -0.34 -0.26
N MET A 126 -18.11 -0.54 -0.33
CA MET A 126 -17.51 -1.66 -1.07
C MET A 126 -17.89 -3.02 -0.48
N ALA A 127 -17.90 -3.14 0.85
CA ALA A 127 -18.30 -4.36 1.53
C ALA A 127 -19.80 -4.66 1.34
N LEU A 128 -20.65 -3.63 1.36
CA LEU A 128 -22.08 -3.77 1.08
C LEU A 128 -22.32 -4.26 -0.36
N ALA A 129 -21.64 -3.67 -1.34
CA ALA A 129 -21.72 -4.11 -2.73
C ALA A 129 -21.29 -5.59 -2.88
N ALA A 130 -20.16 -5.97 -2.30
CA ALA A 130 -19.66 -7.35 -2.36
C ALA A 130 -20.56 -8.38 -1.66
N LYS A 131 -21.47 -7.96 -0.77
CA LYS A 131 -22.48 -8.85 -0.17
C LYS A 131 -23.64 -9.14 -1.13
N HIS A 132 -23.87 -8.27 -2.11
CA HIS A 132 -24.97 -8.36 -3.06
C HIS A 132 -24.55 -8.91 -4.45
N ASP A 133 -23.24 -9.04 -4.69
CA ASP A 133 -22.66 -9.71 -5.86
C ASP A 133 -22.66 -11.25 -5.70
#